data_AF-A0A3C1SE73-F1
#
_entry.id   AF-A0A3C1SE73-F1
#
_cell.length_a   1.000
_cell.length_b   1.000
_cell.length_c   1.000
_cell.angle_alpha   90.00
_cell.angle_beta   90.00
_cell.angle_gamma   90.00
#
_symmetry.space_group_name_H-M   'P 1'
#
loop_
_entity.id
_entity.type
_entity.pdbx_description
1 polymer ?
#
loop_
_entity_poly.entity_id
_entity_poly.type
_entity_poly.pdbx_seq_one_letter_code
_entity_poly.pdbx_strand_id
1 'polypeptide(L)'
;MTTELYLLDKSFEYQKGITKNDLEERIKDLAEDCDHIRKHKTEELFKHDSIYDVYIFENITVADFLYQTEINKIFNRDTIRYLQLIIDHRSKITTRTISEVVDLLNKHTLNNLYGLICLHKIEGIEEKYLIYNRHNWLEFHRYFLGLYPQSENDFIDECKKYFPKLFFHERNKEVIKKLFPKFTKTILFHLSMLNDEFHKYKAVIYNRNDTLKRFSIACKLHEEASSEGDVSRKRDLTFDFIKNEKENEKEIVPICCEPHLKLCQSDYPGDSEYYFYRIYFHEGHKEIQNGKILIGHIGDHL
;
A
#
# COMPACT_ATOMS: atom_id res chain seq x y z
N MET A 1 2.43 3.79 14.78
CA MET A 1 1.38 4.64 14.19
C MET A 1 0.04 3.94 14.33
N THR A 2 -1.01 4.63 14.78
CA THR A 2 -2.40 4.14 14.82
C THR A 2 -3.16 4.75 13.65
N THR A 3 -4.05 3.98 13.05
CA THR A 3 -4.87 4.41 11.91
C THR A 3 -6.33 4.26 12.29
N GLU A 4 -7.07 5.36 12.25
CA GLU A 4 -8.52 5.35 12.41
C GLU A 4 -9.17 5.41 11.02
N LEU A 5 -9.87 4.34 10.66
CA LEU A 5 -10.59 4.21 9.41
C LEU A 5 -12.08 4.36 9.67
N TYR A 6 -12.76 5.18 8.88
CA TYR A 6 -14.16 5.50 9.06
C TYR A 6 -15.01 4.98 7.93
N LEU A 7 -16.15 4.40 8.30
CA LEU A 7 -17.28 4.16 7.45
C LEU A 7 -18.24 5.34 7.65
N LEU A 8 -18.61 6.02 6.57
CA LEU A 8 -19.53 7.16 6.57
C LEU A 8 -20.66 6.94 5.57
N ASP A 9 -21.79 7.63 5.77
CA ASP A 9 -22.96 7.56 4.90
C ASP A 9 -22.67 7.73 3.41
N LYS A 10 -21.96 8.79 3.01
CA LYS A 10 -21.61 9.08 1.61
C LYS A 10 -20.88 7.93 0.92
N SER A 11 -20.21 7.08 1.69
CA SER A 11 -19.44 5.95 1.17
C SER A 11 -20.31 4.76 0.75
N PHE A 12 -21.57 4.73 1.17
CA PHE A 12 -22.58 3.71 0.88
C PHE A 12 -23.73 4.22 0.01
N GLU A 13 -23.71 5.50 -0.38
CA GLU A 13 -24.79 6.12 -1.15
C GLU A 13 -24.91 5.51 -2.55
N TYR A 14 -26.11 5.05 -2.88
CA TYR A 14 -26.45 4.39 -4.12
C TYR A 14 -26.01 5.22 -5.33
N GLN A 15 -25.18 4.61 -6.18
CA GLN A 15 -24.79 5.23 -7.45
C GLN A 15 -25.73 4.75 -8.55
N LYS A 16 -26.34 5.70 -9.25
CA LYS A 16 -27.29 5.42 -10.33
C LYS A 16 -26.67 4.48 -11.38
N GLY A 17 -27.39 3.40 -11.67
CA GLY A 17 -26.98 2.42 -12.68
C GLY A 17 -26.13 1.26 -12.16
N ILE A 18 -25.82 1.22 -10.85
CA ILE A 18 -25.28 0.00 -10.22
C ILE A 18 -26.32 -1.11 -10.32
N THR A 19 -25.92 -2.27 -10.82
CA THR A 19 -26.76 -3.47 -10.81
C THR A 19 -26.65 -4.20 -9.48
N LYS A 20 -27.61 -5.09 -9.21
CA LYS A 20 -27.57 -5.97 -8.05
C LYS A 20 -26.23 -6.72 -7.94
N ASN A 21 -25.77 -7.32 -9.04
CA ASN A 21 -24.54 -8.12 -9.05
C ASN A 21 -23.31 -7.27 -8.75
N ASP A 22 -23.25 -6.04 -9.29
CA ASP A 22 -22.15 -5.10 -9.01
C ASP A 22 -22.08 -4.76 -7.51
N LEU A 23 -23.23 -4.56 -6.87
CA LEU A 23 -23.28 -4.30 -5.43
C LEU A 23 -22.83 -5.52 -4.62
N GLU A 24 -23.29 -6.72 -4.98
CA GLU A 24 -22.89 -7.96 -4.30
C GLU A 24 -21.38 -8.22 -4.40
N GLU A 25 -20.80 -8.01 -5.58
CA GLU A 25 -19.35 -8.13 -5.81
C GLU A 25 -18.57 -7.09 -5.00
N ARG A 26 -18.96 -5.82 -5.04
CA ARG A 26 -18.32 -4.75 -4.25
C ARG A 26 -18.33 -5.02 -2.75
N ILE A 27 -19.45 -5.52 -2.22
CA ILE A 27 -19.55 -5.86 -0.78
C ILE A 27 -18.62 -7.02 -0.44
N LYS A 28 -18.54 -8.03 -1.30
CA LYS A 28 -17.65 -9.17 -1.12
C LYS A 28 -16.17 -8.73 -1.13
N ASP A 29 -15.78 -7.95 -2.13
CA ASP A 29 -14.42 -7.42 -2.24
C ASP A 29 -14.06 -6.56 -1.02
N LEU A 30 -14.98 -5.68 -0.60
CA LEU A 30 -14.80 -4.87 0.60
C LEU A 30 -14.63 -5.73 1.86
N ALA A 31 -15.33 -6.85 1.97
CA ALA A 31 -15.22 -7.75 3.10
C ALA A 31 -13.87 -8.47 3.15
N GLU A 32 -13.39 -8.95 2.00
CA GLU A 32 -12.06 -9.56 1.86
C GLU A 32 -10.96 -8.56 2.22
N ASP A 33 -11.09 -7.32 1.76
CA ASP A 33 -10.14 -6.25 2.03
C ASP A 33 -10.18 -5.80 3.50
N CYS A 34 -11.36 -5.67 4.10
CA CYS A 34 -11.49 -5.41 5.54
C CYS A 34 -10.85 -6.53 6.38
N ASP A 35 -10.97 -7.79 5.96
CA ASP A 35 -10.30 -8.91 6.63
C ASP A 35 -8.78 -8.90 6.44
N HIS A 36 -8.28 -8.36 5.34
CA HIS A 36 -6.86 -8.09 5.17
C HIS A 36 -6.39 -6.99 6.13
N ILE A 37 -7.05 -5.83 6.11
CA ILE A 37 -6.70 -4.65 6.92
C ILE A 37 -6.67 -4.99 8.41
N ARG A 38 -7.66 -5.72 8.90
CA ARG A 38 -7.77 -6.10 10.34
C ARG A 38 -6.66 -7.01 10.85
N LYS A 39 -5.86 -7.64 9.97
CA LYS A 39 -4.66 -8.39 10.40
C LYS A 39 -3.59 -7.45 10.96
N HIS A 40 -3.69 -6.15 10.66
CA HIS A 40 -2.82 -5.12 11.19
C HIS A 40 -3.43 -4.54 12.47
N LYS A 41 -2.81 -4.82 13.61
CA LYS A 41 -3.32 -4.46 14.95
C LYS A 41 -3.43 -2.95 15.21
N THR A 42 -2.82 -2.12 14.36
CA THR A 42 -2.81 -0.66 14.45
C THR A 42 -4.00 -0.01 13.75
N GLU A 43 -4.82 -0.80 13.04
CA GLU A 43 -5.96 -0.33 12.28
C GLU A 43 -7.24 -0.44 13.10
N GLU A 44 -7.87 0.69 13.40
CA GLU A 44 -9.15 0.76 14.08
C GLU A 44 -10.24 1.17 13.09
N LEU A 45 -11.34 0.41 13.06
CA LEU A 45 -12.48 0.70 12.19
C LEU A 45 -13.62 1.32 13.00
N PHE A 46 -14.11 2.46 12.56
CA PHE A 46 -15.23 3.18 13.12
C PHE A 46 -16.36 3.33 12.12
N LYS A 47 -17.60 3.41 12.60
CA LYS A 47 -18.78 3.77 11.82
C LYS A 47 -19.51 4.94 12.45
N HIS A 48 -20.14 5.74 11.61
CA HIS A 48 -21.17 6.70 12.04
C HIS A 48 -22.56 6.07 11.81
N ASP A 49 -23.50 6.30 12.73
CA ASP A 49 -24.83 5.67 12.67
C ASP A 49 -25.67 6.15 11.47
N SER A 50 -25.37 7.32 10.88
CA SER A 50 -26.08 7.79 9.69
C SER A 50 -25.97 6.85 8.49
N ILE A 51 -25.01 5.91 8.47
CA ILE A 51 -24.90 4.90 7.41
C ILE A 51 -26.21 4.12 7.24
N TYR A 52 -26.91 3.82 8.33
CA TYR A 52 -28.11 3.00 8.31
C TYR A 52 -29.25 3.62 7.49
N ASP A 53 -29.31 4.95 7.43
CA ASP A 53 -30.38 5.70 6.76
C ASP A 53 -30.12 5.92 5.26
N VAL A 54 -28.95 5.52 4.76
CA VAL A 54 -28.56 5.74 3.36
C VAL A 54 -29.14 4.66 2.46
N TYR A 55 -29.65 5.06 1.30
CA TYR A 55 -29.99 4.13 0.23
C TYR A 55 -28.73 3.49 -0.35
N ILE A 56 -28.56 2.19 -0.14
CA ILE A 56 -27.47 1.40 -0.73
C ILE A 56 -27.86 0.82 -2.09
N PHE A 57 -29.16 0.63 -2.30
CA PHE A 57 -29.73 0.18 -3.56
C PHE A 57 -31.13 0.80 -3.74
N GLU A 58 -31.70 0.73 -4.94
CA GLU A 58 -33.00 1.35 -5.29
C GLU A 58 -34.07 1.16 -4.19
N ASN A 59 -34.43 2.26 -3.51
CA ASN A 59 -35.42 2.30 -2.42
C ASN A 59 -35.13 1.35 -1.23
N ILE A 60 -33.89 0.89 -1.07
CA ILE A 60 -33.43 0.02 0.02
C ILE A 60 -32.34 0.76 0.79
N THR A 61 -32.61 1.07 2.06
CA THR A 61 -31.60 1.64 2.95
C THR A 61 -30.60 0.58 3.41
N VAL A 62 -29.46 0.98 3.98
CA VAL A 62 -28.52 0.03 4.61
C VAL A 62 -29.21 -0.72 5.75
N ALA A 63 -30.01 -0.04 6.58
CA ALA A 63 -30.79 -0.69 7.63
C ALA A 63 -31.72 -1.78 7.05
N ASP A 64 -32.44 -1.44 5.98
CA ASP A 64 -33.34 -2.39 5.32
C ASP A 64 -32.53 -3.58 4.79
N PHE A 65 -31.43 -3.31 4.09
CA PHE A 65 -30.56 -4.32 3.51
C PHE A 65 -30.04 -5.33 4.55
N LEU A 66 -29.70 -4.86 5.74
CA LEU A 66 -29.11 -5.69 6.79
C LEU A 66 -30.13 -6.47 7.60
N TYR A 67 -31.34 -5.93 7.82
CA TYR A 67 -32.26 -6.45 8.82
C TYR A 67 -33.65 -6.84 8.32
N GLN A 68 -34.08 -6.42 7.12
CA GLN A 68 -35.37 -6.83 6.59
C GLN A 68 -35.29 -8.22 5.96
N THR A 69 -36.18 -9.12 6.39
CA THR A 69 -36.27 -10.51 5.91
C THR A 69 -36.53 -10.60 4.41
N GLU A 70 -37.23 -9.62 3.85
CA GLU A 70 -37.64 -9.60 2.44
C GLU A 70 -36.47 -9.34 1.50
N ILE A 71 -35.41 -8.70 1.98
CA ILE A 71 -34.18 -8.48 1.21
C ILE A 71 -33.49 -9.80 0.89
N ASN A 72 -33.63 -10.85 1.71
CA ASN A 72 -33.06 -12.18 1.42
C ASN A 72 -33.67 -12.84 0.17
N LYS A 73 -34.80 -12.34 -0.33
CA LYS A 73 -35.39 -12.80 -1.61
C LYS A 73 -34.75 -12.09 -2.81
N ILE A 74 -34.15 -10.93 -2.58
CA ILE A 74 -33.58 -10.07 -3.60
C ILE A 74 -32.06 -10.28 -3.68
N PHE A 75 -31.37 -10.33 -2.54
CA PHE A 75 -29.90 -10.40 -2.44
C PHE A 75 -29.43 -11.72 -1.83
N ASN A 76 -28.18 -12.07 -2.16
CA ASN A 76 -27.50 -13.21 -1.58
C ASN A 76 -27.29 -13.02 -0.06
N ARG A 77 -27.67 -14.04 0.72
CA ARG A 77 -27.57 -14.03 2.18
C ARG A 77 -26.14 -13.84 2.69
N ASP A 78 -25.15 -14.40 2.00
CA ASP A 78 -23.74 -14.25 2.38
C ASP A 78 -23.27 -12.80 2.18
N THR A 79 -23.73 -12.13 1.12
CA THR A 79 -23.46 -10.71 0.88
C THR A 79 -24.02 -9.84 2.01
N ILE A 80 -25.27 -10.07 2.40
CA ILE A 80 -25.88 -9.36 3.55
C ILE A 80 -25.04 -9.59 4.80
N ARG A 81 -24.64 -10.84 5.06
CA ARG A 81 -23.80 -11.20 6.20
C ARG A 81 -22.42 -10.54 6.15
N TYR A 82 -21.80 -10.42 4.98
CA TYR A 82 -20.52 -9.73 4.82
C TYR A 82 -20.61 -8.27 5.22
N LEU A 83 -21.62 -7.55 4.71
CA LEU A 83 -21.83 -6.15 5.07
C LEU A 83 -22.16 -5.99 6.56
N GLN A 84 -23.01 -6.87 7.09
CA GLN A 84 -23.34 -6.89 8.52
C GLN A 84 -22.10 -7.11 9.38
N LEU A 85 -21.19 -8.00 8.98
CA LEU A 85 -19.94 -8.22 9.69
C LEU A 85 -19.07 -6.96 9.72
N ILE A 86 -18.95 -6.25 8.60
CA ILE A 86 -18.17 -5.01 8.51
C ILE A 86 -18.77 -3.94 9.43
N ILE A 87 -20.06 -3.65 9.26
CA ILE A 87 -20.74 -2.54 9.94
C ILE A 87 -21.00 -2.89 11.40
N ASP A 88 -21.64 -4.01 11.73
CA ASP A 88 -22.11 -4.28 13.10
C ASP A 88 -21.06 -4.92 14.00
N HIS A 89 -20.25 -5.81 13.44
CA HIS A 89 -19.40 -6.69 14.25
C HIS A 89 -17.94 -6.26 14.30
N ARG A 90 -17.46 -5.56 13.27
CA ARG A 90 -16.04 -5.21 13.11
C ARG A 90 -15.75 -3.74 13.37
N SER A 91 -16.74 -2.87 13.22
CA SER A 91 -16.57 -1.43 13.43
C SER A 91 -17.13 -0.98 14.79
N LYS A 92 -16.48 0.02 15.39
CA LYS A 92 -16.93 0.69 16.61
C LYS A 92 -17.79 1.90 16.23
N ILE A 93 -18.86 2.18 16.98
CA ILE A 93 -19.62 3.42 16.79
C ILE A 93 -18.72 4.61 17.19
N THR A 94 -18.64 5.61 16.33
CA THR A 94 -17.97 6.88 16.64
C THR A 94 -18.96 7.88 17.22
N THR A 95 -18.50 8.71 18.16
CA THR A 95 -19.27 9.85 18.68
C THR A 95 -19.03 11.14 17.90
N ARG A 96 -18.16 11.09 16.88
CA ARG A 96 -17.80 12.23 16.03
C ARG A 96 -18.86 12.42 14.96
N THR A 97 -19.25 13.65 14.72
CA THR A 97 -20.09 14.02 13.57
C THR A 97 -19.33 13.81 12.25
N ILE A 98 -20.07 13.67 11.15
CA ILE A 98 -19.48 13.54 9.81
C ILE A 98 -18.54 14.71 9.49
N SER A 99 -18.92 15.95 9.84
CA SER A 99 -18.07 17.13 9.61
C SER A 99 -16.75 17.04 10.38
N GLU A 100 -16.78 16.57 11.63
CA GLU A 100 -15.56 16.38 12.41
C GLU A 100 -14.66 15.30 11.83
N VAL A 101 -15.23 14.20 11.32
CA VAL A 101 -14.45 13.15 10.64
C VAL A 101 -13.80 13.70 9.37
N VAL A 102 -14.54 14.45 8.55
CA VAL A 102 -13.99 15.08 7.34
C VAL A 102 -12.88 16.08 7.69
N ASP A 103 -13.03 16.86 8.76
CA ASP A 103 -11.99 17.76 9.26
C ASP A 103 -10.74 17.00 9.75
N LEU A 104 -10.91 15.82 10.34
CA LEU A 104 -9.80 14.97 10.80
C LEU A 104 -8.95 14.43 9.65
N LEU A 105 -9.51 14.22 8.46
CA LEU A 105 -8.74 13.79 7.28
C LEU A 105 -7.63 14.78 6.93
N ASN A 106 -7.70 16.04 7.38
CA ASN A 106 -6.63 17.02 7.18
C ASN A 106 -5.69 17.18 8.38
N LYS A 107 -5.92 16.43 9.47
CA LYS A 107 -5.24 16.58 10.77
C LYS A 107 -4.40 15.36 11.14
N HIS A 108 -3.84 14.68 10.15
CA HIS A 108 -2.89 13.59 10.37
C HIS A 108 -1.67 14.05 11.17
N THR A 109 -1.09 13.12 11.92
CA THR A 109 0.10 13.34 12.73
C THR A 109 1.07 12.17 12.60
N LEU A 110 2.24 12.29 13.22
CA LEU A 110 3.22 11.19 13.34
C LEU A 110 2.65 9.91 13.94
N ASN A 111 1.63 10.04 14.79
CA ASN A 111 1.09 8.93 15.58
C ASN A 111 -0.29 8.48 15.11
N ASN A 112 -1.06 9.35 14.44
CA ASN A 112 -2.44 9.09 14.08
C ASN A 112 -2.69 9.42 12.61
N LEU A 113 -3.25 8.46 11.88
CA LEU A 113 -3.75 8.63 10.53
C LEU A 113 -5.27 8.46 10.49
N TYR A 114 -5.93 9.16 9.57
CA TYR A 114 -7.37 9.14 9.38
C TYR A 114 -7.72 8.83 7.92
N GLY A 115 -8.54 7.82 7.68
CA GLY A 115 -8.94 7.41 6.34
C GLY A 115 -10.41 7.03 6.25
N LEU A 116 -10.95 6.97 5.04
CA LEU A 116 -12.31 6.51 4.79
C LEU A 116 -12.29 5.18 4.04
N ILE A 117 -13.02 4.21 4.56
CA ILE A 117 -13.29 2.95 3.86
C ILE A 117 -14.56 3.15 3.04
N CYS A 118 -14.52 2.82 1.76
CA CYS A 118 -15.56 3.22 0.83
C CYS A 118 -16.06 2.06 -0.03
N LEU A 119 -17.37 1.81 -0.01
CA LEU A 119 -18.02 0.87 -0.93
C LEU A 119 -18.19 1.51 -2.33
N HIS A 120 -18.42 2.81 -2.36
CA HIS A 120 -18.68 3.60 -3.56
C HIS A 120 -17.78 4.83 -3.64
N LYS A 121 -17.52 5.29 -4.87
CA LYS A 121 -16.73 6.49 -5.13
C LYS A 121 -17.39 7.71 -4.45
N ILE A 122 -16.58 8.46 -3.70
CA ILE A 122 -17.00 9.69 -3.04
C ILE A 122 -16.40 10.89 -3.78
N GLU A 123 -17.19 11.94 -3.98
CA GLU A 123 -16.74 13.21 -4.54
C GLU A 123 -16.45 14.25 -3.44
N GLY A 124 -15.56 15.20 -3.73
CA GLY A 124 -15.24 16.31 -2.83
C GLY A 124 -14.29 15.97 -1.68
N ILE A 125 -13.74 14.74 -1.65
CA ILE A 125 -12.67 14.32 -0.73
C ILE A 125 -11.46 13.92 -1.58
N GLU A 126 -10.26 14.32 -1.15
CA GLU A 126 -9.03 13.95 -1.87
C GLU A 126 -8.82 12.42 -1.86
N GLU A 127 -8.45 11.87 -3.02
CA GLU A 127 -8.31 10.41 -3.22
C GLU A 127 -7.33 9.74 -2.25
N LYS A 128 -6.32 10.47 -1.79
CA LYS A 128 -5.31 9.98 -0.82
C LYS A 128 -5.90 9.57 0.53
N TYR A 129 -7.14 9.96 0.84
CA TYR A 129 -7.86 9.61 2.06
C TYR A 129 -8.86 8.45 1.86
N LEU A 130 -9.10 8.03 0.62
CA LEU A 130 -10.17 7.13 0.25
C LEU A 130 -9.63 5.72 -0.03
N ILE A 131 -10.21 4.73 0.63
CA ILE A 131 -9.78 3.33 0.57
C ILE A 131 -10.94 2.49 0.04
N TYR A 132 -10.91 2.23 -1.27
CA TYR A 132 -11.91 1.39 -1.94
C TYR A 132 -11.55 -0.08 -1.93
N ASN A 133 -10.25 -0.37 -1.85
CA ASN A 133 -9.72 -1.72 -1.87
C ASN A 133 -8.35 -1.79 -1.19
N ARG A 134 -7.80 -3.00 -1.10
CA ARG A 134 -6.47 -3.25 -0.53
C ARG A 134 -5.35 -2.46 -1.21
N HIS A 135 -5.42 -2.23 -2.53
CA HIS A 135 -4.39 -1.46 -3.21
C HIS A 135 -4.40 -0.01 -2.71
N ASN A 136 -5.57 0.62 -2.62
CA ASN A 136 -5.69 1.98 -2.08
C ASN A 136 -5.30 2.05 -0.60
N TRP A 137 -5.53 1.00 0.18
CA TRP A 137 -5.03 0.92 1.56
C TRP A 137 -3.49 0.96 1.60
N LEU A 138 -2.81 0.23 0.72
CA LEU A 138 -1.34 0.31 0.62
C LEU A 138 -0.88 1.71 0.19
N GLU A 139 -1.54 2.31 -0.80
CA GLU A 139 -1.23 3.68 -1.27
C GLU A 139 -1.41 4.71 -0.16
N PHE A 140 -2.52 4.65 0.58
CA PHE A 140 -2.80 5.49 1.74
C PHE A 140 -1.63 5.46 2.73
N HIS A 141 -1.21 4.26 3.14
CA HIS A 141 -0.13 4.13 4.10
C HIS A 141 1.22 4.58 3.56
N ARG A 142 1.54 4.29 2.30
CA ARG A 142 2.80 4.73 1.67
C ARG A 142 2.84 6.26 1.57
N TYR A 143 1.72 6.89 1.22
CA TYR A 143 1.62 8.35 1.15
C TYR A 143 1.92 8.97 2.53
N PHE A 144 1.24 8.50 3.57
CA PHE A 144 1.41 9.06 4.91
C PHE A 144 2.73 8.66 5.58
N LEU A 145 3.31 7.51 5.27
CA LEU A 145 4.65 7.14 5.71
C LEU A 145 5.71 8.09 5.14
N GLY A 146 5.48 8.64 3.95
CA GLY A 146 6.37 9.65 3.35
C GLY A 146 6.26 11.02 3.99
N LEU A 147 5.08 11.39 4.48
CA LEU A 147 4.83 12.66 5.17
C LEU A 147 5.21 12.61 6.66
N TYR A 148 4.96 11.47 7.30
CA TYR A 148 5.06 11.29 8.74
C TYR A 148 5.93 10.07 9.08
N PRO A 149 7.19 10.03 8.65
CA PRO A 149 8.06 8.92 8.96
C PRO A 149 8.44 8.93 10.46
N GLN A 150 8.11 7.87 11.21
CA GLN A 150 8.26 7.84 12.67
C GLN A 150 9.72 7.90 13.13
N SER A 151 10.55 6.98 12.63
CA SER A 151 11.96 6.90 12.98
C SER A 151 12.75 6.23 11.85
N GLU A 152 14.04 6.51 11.77
CA GLU A 152 14.95 5.81 10.86
C GLU A 152 15.00 4.29 11.13
N ASN A 153 14.86 3.88 12.39
CA ASN A 153 14.95 2.48 12.79
C ASN A 153 13.71 1.68 12.36
N ASP A 154 12.54 2.32 12.38
CA ASP A 154 11.27 1.67 12.08
C ASP A 154 10.86 1.81 10.60
N PHE A 155 11.44 2.75 9.86
CA PHE A 155 11.02 3.07 8.49
C PHE A 155 11.04 1.87 7.55
N ILE A 156 12.10 1.05 7.59
CA ILE A 156 12.20 -0.17 6.76
C ILE A 156 11.20 -1.23 7.22
N ASP A 157 10.90 -1.33 8.51
CA ASP A 157 9.91 -2.26 9.02
C ASP A 157 8.49 -1.87 8.62
N GLU A 158 8.17 -0.57 8.58
CA GLU A 158 6.91 -0.08 7.99
C GLU A 158 6.87 -0.36 6.48
N CYS A 159 7.96 -0.11 5.74
CA CYS A 159 8.06 -0.47 4.33
C CYS A 159 7.76 -1.97 4.09
N LYS A 160 8.28 -2.88 4.91
CA LYS A 160 8.00 -4.32 4.80
C LYS A 160 6.50 -4.64 4.87
N LYS A 161 5.70 -3.88 5.63
CA LYS A 161 4.24 -4.07 5.73
C LYS A 161 3.52 -3.62 4.46
N TYR A 162 3.95 -2.49 3.89
CA TYR A 162 3.23 -1.83 2.81
C TYR A 162 3.77 -2.12 1.40
N PHE A 163 4.88 -2.86 1.27
CA PHE A 163 5.42 -3.31 -0.02
C PHE A 163 5.44 -4.85 -0.11
N PRO A 164 4.27 -5.51 -0.25
CA PRO A 164 4.17 -6.97 -0.10
C PRO A 164 4.93 -7.77 -1.18
N LYS A 165 5.27 -7.18 -2.32
CA LYS A 165 6.03 -7.82 -3.40
C LYS A 165 7.55 -7.57 -3.31
N LEU A 166 7.99 -6.80 -2.31
CA LEU A 166 9.40 -6.53 -2.04
C LEU A 166 9.87 -7.32 -0.82
N PHE A 167 11.15 -7.66 -0.80
CA PHE A 167 11.83 -8.25 0.36
C PHE A 167 13.11 -7.48 0.65
N PHE A 168 13.17 -6.85 1.83
CA PHE A 168 14.26 -5.98 2.21
C PHE A 168 15.34 -6.76 2.95
N HIS A 169 16.58 -6.68 2.47
CA HIS A 169 17.74 -7.16 3.20
C HIS A 169 17.89 -6.39 4.53
N GLU A 170 18.31 -7.05 5.61
CA GLU A 170 18.32 -6.46 6.97
C GLU A 170 19.22 -5.22 7.08
N ARG A 171 20.35 -5.21 6.35
CA ARG A 171 21.26 -4.04 6.27
C ARG A 171 20.55 -2.72 5.93
N ASN A 172 19.41 -2.76 5.23
CA ASN A 172 18.68 -1.55 4.85
C ASN A 172 18.32 -0.69 6.07
N LYS A 173 18.11 -1.31 7.25
CA LYS A 173 17.87 -0.58 8.52
C LYS A 173 19.05 0.28 8.96
N GLU A 174 20.26 -0.14 8.65
CA GLU A 174 21.48 0.55 9.04
C GLU A 174 21.81 1.68 8.07
N VAL A 175 21.68 1.42 6.77
CA VAL A 175 22.10 2.37 5.71
C VAL A 175 21.09 3.48 5.48
N ILE A 176 19.81 3.27 5.80
CA ILE A 176 18.75 4.27 5.60
C ILE A 176 18.96 5.55 6.41
N LYS A 177 19.70 5.47 7.54
CA LYS A 177 19.97 6.58 8.46
C LYS A 177 20.56 7.81 7.76
N LYS A 178 21.38 7.58 6.72
CA LYS A 178 21.99 8.67 5.93
C LYS A 178 21.00 9.43 5.06
N LEU A 179 19.93 8.78 4.64
CA LEU A 179 18.92 9.31 3.73
C LEU A 179 17.71 9.88 4.49
N PHE A 180 17.54 9.47 5.74
CA PHE A 180 16.42 9.84 6.57
C PHE A 180 16.61 11.23 7.20
N PRO A 181 15.56 12.07 7.30
CA PRO A 181 14.25 11.94 6.66
C PRO A 181 14.21 12.57 5.24
N LYS A 182 15.35 12.98 4.70
CA LYS A 182 15.44 13.80 3.48
C LYS A 182 14.92 13.15 2.20
N PHE A 183 14.84 11.81 2.14
CA PHE A 183 14.46 11.06 0.93
C PHE A 183 13.26 10.13 1.14
N THR A 184 12.51 10.24 2.24
CA THR A 184 11.43 9.29 2.54
C THR A 184 10.37 9.22 1.44
N LYS A 185 9.89 10.36 0.92
CA LYS A 185 8.90 10.38 -0.17
C LYS A 185 9.49 9.83 -1.46
N THR A 186 10.70 10.27 -1.82
CA THR A 186 11.39 9.80 -3.02
C THR A 186 11.62 8.29 -2.97
N ILE A 187 12.05 7.74 -1.83
CA ILE A 187 12.22 6.29 -1.63
C ILE A 187 10.89 5.57 -1.78
N LEU A 188 9.83 6.03 -1.11
CA LEU A 188 8.52 5.37 -1.17
C LEU A 188 7.92 5.41 -2.58
N PHE A 189 8.12 6.49 -3.33
CA PHE A 189 7.74 6.57 -4.73
C PHE A 189 8.43 5.47 -5.55
N HIS A 190 9.76 5.38 -5.49
CA HIS A 190 10.52 4.37 -6.23
C HIS A 190 10.17 2.93 -5.81
N LEU A 191 9.99 2.68 -4.51
CA LEU A 191 9.55 1.38 -4.01
C LEU A 191 8.12 1.04 -4.46
N SER A 192 7.22 2.02 -4.57
CA SER A 192 5.87 1.83 -5.10
C SER A 192 5.92 1.41 -6.56
N MET A 193 6.73 2.08 -7.38
CA MET A 193 6.92 1.70 -8.78
C MET A 193 7.51 0.29 -8.91
N LEU A 194 8.50 -0.07 -8.08
CA LEU A 194 9.02 -1.45 -8.07
C LEU A 194 7.96 -2.48 -7.68
N ASN A 195 7.22 -2.21 -6.61
CA ASN A 195 6.23 -3.15 -6.09
C ASN A 195 5.06 -3.33 -7.07
N ASP A 196 4.51 -2.26 -7.62
CA ASP A 196 3.25 -2.31 -8.36
C ASP A 196 3.44 -2.50 -9.87
N GLU A 197 4.49 -1.93 -10.44
CA GLU A 197 4.62 -1.77 -11.89
C GLU A 197 5.72 -2.63 -12.52
N PHE A 198 6.84 -2.88 -11.84
CA PHE A 198 8.03 -3.49 -12.45
C PHE A 198 7.77 -4.80 -13.21
N HIS A 199 6.94 -5.69 -12.65
CA HIS A 199 6.63 -6.98 -13.27
C HIS A 199 5.92 -6.85 -14.63
N LYS A 200 5.20 -5.76 -14.90
CA LYS A 200 4.53 -5.52 -16.18
C LYS A 200 5.53 -5.35 -17.34
N TYR A 201 6.76 -4.96 -17.03
CA TYR A 201 7.82 -4.71 -18.01
C TYR A 201 8.78 -5.88 -18.20
N LYS A 202 8.72 -6.89 -17.33
CA LYS A 202 9.54 -8.10 -17.41
C LYS A 202 9.01 -9.05 -18.48
N ALA A 203 9.27 -8.73 -19.75
CA ALA A 203 8.92 -9.59 -20.88
C ALA A 203 10.11 -10.43 -21.36
N VAL A 204 9.84 -11.66 -21.80
CA VAL A 204 10.85 -12.62 -22.28
C VAL A 204 11.71 -12.07 -23.43
N ILE A 205 11.16 -11.14 -24.20
CA ILE A 205 11.81 -10.59 -25.41
C ILE A 205 12.80 -9.45 -25.14
N TYR A 206 12.80 -8.86 -23.94
CA TYR A 206 13.67 -7.73 -23.62
C TYR A 206 14.86 -8.18 -22.79
N ASN A 207 16.05 -7.65 -23.10
CA ASN A 207 17.17 -7.78 -22.17
C ASN A 207 16.90 -6.92 -20.91
N ARG A 208 17.73 -7.11 -19.88
CA ARG A 208 17.58 -6.42 -18.59
C ARG A 208 17.61 -4.90 -18.72
N ASN A 209 18.53 -4.34 -19.51
CA ASN A 209 18.66 -2.89 -19.66
C ASN A 209 17.45 -2.29 -20.39
N ASP A 210 16.94 -2.95 -21.43
CA ASP A 210 15.71 -2.52 -22.13
C ASP A 210 14.50 -2.56 -21.19
N THR A 211 14.42 -3.56 -20.32
CA THR A 211 13.38 -3.68 -19.29
C THR A 211 13.45 -2.50 -18.32
N LEU A 212 14.63 -2.21 -17.77
CA LEU A 212 14.85 -1.10 -16.84
C LEU A 212 14.54 0.26 -17.48
N LYS A 213 14.95 0.47 -18.73
CA LYS A 213 14.66 1.69 -19.47
C LYS A 213 13.17 1.92 -19.66
N ARG A 214 12.44 0.89 -20.14
CA ARG A 214 10.99 0.95 -20.34
C ARG A 214 10.25 1.20 -19.04
N PHE A 215 10.63 0.49 -17.98
CA PHE A 215 10.10 0.69 -16.63
C PHE A 215 10.29 2.15 -16.18
N SER A 216 11.49 2.69 -16.36
CA SER A 216 11.84 4.05 -15.93
C SER A 216 11.00 5.11 -16.63
N ILE A 217 10.85 4.99 -17.96
CA ILE A 217 10.06 5.92 -18.77
C ILE A 217 8.58 5.84 -18.38
N ALA A 218 8.03 4.63 -18.29
CA ALA A 218 6.61 4.44 -18.04
C ALA A 218 6.21 4.86 -16.61
N CYS A 219 7.07 4.63 -15.63
CA CYS A 219 6.86 5.01 -14.24
C CYS A 219 7.30 6.44 -13.92
N LYS A 220 7.84 7.18 -14.91
CA LYS A 220 8.35 8.56 -14.76
C LYS A 220 9.34 8.69 -13.59
N LEU A 221 10.29 7.75 -13.51
CA LEU A 221 11.34 7.83 -12.51
C LEU A 221 12.17 9.11 -12.70
N HIS A 222 12.80 9.59 -11.62
CA HIS A 222 13.64 10.79 -11.68
C HIS A 222 14.79 10.63 -12.69
N GLU A 223 15.33 9.41 -12.78
CA GLU A 223 16.30 9.03 -13.80
C GLU A 223 16.07 7.59 -14.27
N GLU A 224 16.67 7.28 -15.43
CA GLU A 224 16.71 5.93 -15.97
C GLU A 224 17.42 4.97 -14.99
N ALA A 225 16.72 3.91 -14.62
CA ALA A 225 17.24 2.76 -13.92
C ALA A 225 18.24 2.02 -14.79
N SER A 226 19.31 1.52 -14.18
CA SER A 226 20.43 0.90 -14.89
C SER A 226 21.00 -0.27 -14.10
N SER A 227 21.79 -1.10 -14.79
CA SER A 227 22.66 -2.08 -14.16
C SER A 227 24.03 -1.46 -13.87
N GLU A 228 24.82 -2.07 -12.98
CA GLU A 228 26.24 -1.75 -12.84
C GLU A 228 26.99 -2.08 -14.14
N GLY A 229 27.95 -1.23 -14.53
CA GLY A 229 28.76 -1.44 -15.73
C GLY A 229 30.07 -2.16 -15.44
N ASP A 230 30.55 -2.10 -14.20
CA ASP A 230 31.83 -2.68 -13.77
C ASP A 230 31.65 -4.06 -13.11
N VAL A 231 32.09 -5.10 -13.83
CA VAL A 231 32.06 -6.50 -13.37
C VAL A 231 32.85 -6.71 -12.07
N SER A 232 33.88 -5.90 -11.80
CA SER A 232 34.68 -6.02 -10.58
C SER A 232 33.89 -5.70 -9.31
N ARG A 233 32.83 -4.89 -9.42
CA ARG A 233 31.94 -4.50 -8.31
C ARG A 233 30.87 -5.53 -7.97
N LYS A 234 30.79 -6.63 -8.72
CA LYS A 234 29.79 -7.69 -8.49
C LYS A 234 29.78 -8.18 -7.04
N ARG A 235 30.94 -8.23 -6.39
CA ARG A 235 31.06 -8.64 -4.99
C ARG A 235 30.37 -7.65 -4.05
N ASP A 236 30.54 -6.35 -4.26
CA ASP A 236 29.97 -5.29 -3.42
C ASP A 236 28.44 -5.20 -3.59
N LEU A 237 27.95 -5.67 -4.75
CA LEU A 237 26.55 -5.76 -5.10
C LEU A 237 25.92 -7.12 -4.78
N THR A 238 26.65 -8.02 -4.11
CA THR A 238 26.14 -9.33 -3.70
C THR A 238 25.75 -9.33 -2.23
N PHE A 239 24.53 -9.79 -1.95
CA PHE A 239 23.93 -9.76 -0.62
C PHE A 239 23.41 -11.14 -0.25
N ASP A 240 23.52 -11.48 1.02
CA ASP A 240 23.15 -12.79 1.55
C ASP A 240 21.68 -12.80 1.96
N PHE A 241 20.84 -13.50 1.19
CA PHE A 241 19.42 -13.65 1.49
C PHE A 241 19.12 -15.04 2.04
N ILE A 242 18.19 -15.10 2.99
CA ILE A 242 17.72 -16.37 3.56
C ILE A 242 16.68 -16.98 2.61
N LYS A 243 16.91 -18.24 2.20
CA LYS A 243 15.96 -19.04 1.41
C LYS A 243 14.68 -19.29 2.21
N ASN A 244 13.55 -19.48 1.53
CA ASN A 244 12.24 -19.71 2.15
C ASN A 244 12.32 -20.58 3.41
N GLU A 245 11.76 -20.10 4.53
CA GLU A 245 11.68 -20.82 5.81
C GLU A 245 10.86 -22.10 5.65
N LYS A 246 11.51 -23.19 5.23
CA LYS A 246 11.05 -24.54 5.52
C LYS A 246 11.86 -25.03 6.71
N GLU A 247 11.11 -25.47 7.71
CA GLU A 247 11.50 -25.83 9.06
C GLU A 247 12.98 -26.26 9.24
N ASN A 248 13.70 -25.45 10.02
CA ASN A 248 14.94 -25.75 10.77
C ASN A 248 16.32 -25.58 10.11
N GLU A 249 16.44 -25.19 8.84
CA GLU A 249 17.75 -24.75 8.29
C GLU A 249 17.64 -23.44 7.50
N LYS A 250 18.36 -22.41 7.96
CA LYS A 250 18.49 -21.13 7.25
C LYS A 250 19.57 -21.27 6.19
N GLU A 251 19.21 -21.73 5.00
CA GLU A 251 20.12 -21.70 3.85
C GLU A 251 20.32 -20.24 3.40
N ILE A 252 21.58 -19.79 3.36
CA ILE A 252 21.96 -18.47 2.87
C ILE A 252 22.30 -18.58 1.39
N VAL A 253 21.70 -17.72 0.57
CA VAL A 253 21.92 -17.65 -0.87
C VAL A 253 22.48 -16.26 -1.22
N PRO A 254 23.70 -16.17 -1.78
CA PRO A 254 24.26 -14.91 -2.22
C PRO A 254 23.59 -14.46 -3.53
N ILE A 255 22.98 -13.28 -3.54
CA ILE A 255 22.30 -12.71 -4.71
C ILE A 255 22.93 -11.37 -5.10
N CYS A 256 23.28 -11.25 -6.37
CA CYS A 256 23.76 -10.01 -6.96
C CYS A 256 22.58 -9.06 -7.27
N CYS A 257 22.44 -7.99 -6.48
CA CYS A 257 21.45 -6.92 -6.67
C CYS A 257 22.07 -5.76 -7.47
N GLU A 258 22.44 -6.03 -8.70
CA GLU A 258 23.10 -5.07 -9.60
C GLU A 258 22.16 -3.97 -10.16
N PRO A 259 20.92 -4.28 -10.61
CA PRO A 259 19.96 -3.27 -11.00
C PRO A 259 19.75 -2.23 -9.91
N HIS A 260 19.68 -0.96 -10.30
CA HIS A 260 19.45 0.11 -9.35
C HIS A 260 18.56 1.24 -9.88
N LEU A 261 17.85 1.86 -8.94
CA LEU A 261 17.14 3.12 -9.14
C LEU A 261 17.97 4.25 -8.55
N LYS A 262 17.87 5.45 -9.12
CA LYS A 262 18.68 6.60 -8.69
C LYS A 262 17.84 7.60 -7.90
N LEU A 263 18.34 7.97 -6.73
CA LEU A 263 17.72 8.93 -5.82
C LEU A 263 18.51 10.24 -5.85
N CYS A 264 18.31 11.01 -6.92
CA CYS A 264 19.19 12.14 -7.25
C CYS A 264 18.80 13.47 -6.60
N GLN A 265 17.59 13.55 -6.05
CA GLN A 265 17.01 14.77 -5.48
C GLN A 265 16.38 14.45 -4.13
N SER A 266 16.57 15.34 -3.16
CA SER A 266 15.92 15.22 -1.85
C SER A 266 14.47 15.69 -1.92
N ASP A 267 13.71 15.37 -0.87
CA ASP A 267 12.30 15.77 -0.72
C ASP A 267 12.15 17.23 -0.26
N TYR A 268 13.25 17.96 -0.01
CA TYR A 268 13.20 19.32 0.49
C TYR A 268 13.05 20.35 -0.63
N PRO A 269 11.98 21.18 -0.59
CA PRO A 269 11.81 22.24 -1.58
C PRO A 269 12.99 23.21 -1.60
N GLY A 270 13.54 23.45 -2.80
CA GLY A 270 14.67 24.37 -2.99
C GLY A 270 16.05 23.73 -2.83
N ASP A 271 16.14 22.45 -2.46
CA ASP A 271 17.40 21.72 -2.53
C ASP A 271 17.77 21.47 -4.00
N SER A 272 18.91 22.04 -4.42
CA SER A 272 19.47 21.88 -5.77
C SER A 272 20.67 20.94 -5.81
N GLU A 273 21.03 20.31 -4.69
CA GLU A 273 22.13 19.35 -4.63
C GLU A 273 21.78 18.08 -5.42
N TYR A 274 22.73 17.60 -6.21
CA TYR A 274 22.62 16.33 -6.91
C TYR A 274 23.23 15.22 -6.08
N TYR A 275 22.43 14.21 -5.75
CA TYR A 275 22.85 13.10 -4.90
C TYR A 275 23.11 11.82 -5.71
N PHE A 276 24.06 11.01 -5.23
CA PHE A 276 24.42 9.74 -5.85
C PHE A 276 23.82 8.54 -5.12
N TYR A 277 22.72 8.73 -4.38
CA TYR A 277 22.04 7.65 -3.67
C TYR A 277 21.31 6.70 -4.64
N ARG A 278 21.16 5.44 -4.23
CA ARG A 278 20.61 4.35 -5.04
C ARG A 278 19.73 3.40 -4.24
N ILE A 279 18.78 2.76 -4.94
CA ILE A 279 18.08 1.56 -4.48
C ILE A 279 18.53 0.40 -5.35
N TYR A 280 19.37 -0.48 -4.80
CA TYR A 280 19.85 -1.70 -5.46
C TYR A 280 18.90 -2.86 -5.22
N PHE A 281 18.56 -3.58 -6.28
CA PHE A 281 17.60 -4.67 -6.22
C PHE A 281 17.93 -5.83 -7.14
N HIS A 282 17.31 -6.98 -6.88
CA HIS A 282 17.25 -8.13 -7.78
C HIS A 282 15.79 -8.40 -8.16
N GLU A 283 15.55 -8.77 -9.41
CA GLU A 283 14.22 -8.91 -10.06
C GLU A 283 13.39 -10.11 -9.56
N GLY A 284 13.81 -10.71 -8.44
CA GLY A 284 13.22 -11.86 -7.77
C GLY A 284 13.91 -13.19 -8.04
N HIS A 285 14.00 -14.01 -6.99
CA HIS A 285 14.59 -15.36 -7.03
C HIS A 285 13.57 -16.37 -6.51
N LYS A 286 13.22 -17.40 -7.29
CA LYS A 286 12.10 -18.32 -6.98
C LYS A 286 12.21 -18.98 -5.60
N GLU A 287 13.43 -19.23 -5.15
CA GLU A 287 13.71 -19.89 -3.88
C GLU A 287 13.68 -18.95 -2.66
N ILE A 288 13.65 -17.64 -2.87
CA ILE A 288 13.68 -16.63 -1.81
C ILE A 288 12.34 -15.90 -1.81
N GLN A 289 11.64 -15.99 -0.68
CA GLN A 289 10.39 -15.27 -0.39
C GLN A 289 9.37 -15.36 -1.53
N ASN A 290 9.24 -16.54 -2.13
CA ASN A 290 8.34 -16.83 -3.25
C ASN A 290 8.55 -15.93 -4.48
N GLY A 291 9.80 -15.56 -4.78
CA GLY A 291 10.13 -14.80 -5.99
C GLY A 291 9.86 -13.29 -5.91
N LYS A 292 9.68 -12.74 -4.70
CA LYS A 292 9.61 -11.29 -4.48
C LYS A 292 10.87 -10.58 -5.00
N ILE A 293 10.72 -9.31 -5.38
CA ILE A 293 11.85 -8.44 -5.71
C ILE A 293 12.68 -8.23 -4.44
N LEU A 294 13.99 -8.47 -4.53
CA LEU A 294 14.89 -8.42 -3.38
C LEU A 294 15.58 -7.07 -3.35
N ILE A 295 15.48 -6.33 -2.25
CA ILE A 295 16.10 -5.01 -2.06
C ILE A 295 17.39 -5.21 -1.27
N GLY A 296 18.53 -5.11 -1.95
CA GLY A 296 19.85 -5.34 -1.36
C GLY A 296 20.33 -4.14 -0.54
N HIS A 297 20.19 -2.92 -1.08
CA HIS A 297 20.71 -1.70 -0.45
C HIS A 297 19.90 -0.46 -0.86
N ILE A 298 19.64 0.42 0.11
CA ILE A 298 19.05 1.75 -0.08
C ILE A 298 20.00 2.75 0.58
N GLY A 299 20.85 3.41 -0.21
CA GLY A 299 21.89 4.24 0.37
C GLY A 299 22.85 4.86 -0.64
N ASP A 300 24.08 5.11 -0.19
CA ASP A 300 25.20 5.52 -1.05
C ASP A 300 25.42 4.56 -2.21
N HIS A 301 26.07 5.06 -3.26
CA HIS A 301 26.53 4.26 -4.39
C HIS A 301 27.52 3.16 -3.95
N LEU A 302 27.11 1.91 -4.20
CA LEU A 302 27.75 0.59 -4.02
C LEU A 302 29.01 0.36 -4.81
#